data_AF-A0A6J7UQB9-F1
#
_entry.id   AF-A0A6J7UQB9-F1
#
_cell.length_a   1.000
_cell.length_b   1.000
_cell.length_c   1.000
_cell.angle_alpha   90.00
_cell.angle_beta   90.00
_cell.angle_gamma   90.00
#
_symmetry.space_group_name_H-M   'P 1'
#
loop_
_entity.id
_entity.type
_entity.pdbx_description
1 polymer ?
#
loop_
_entity_poly.entity_id
_entity_poly.type
_entity_poly.pdbx_seq_one_letter_code
_entity_poly.pdbx_strand_id
1 'polypeptide(L)'
;MSEESFETSTFSSEAVEKMFQGFHERALGKSAEENARDQLAAAARNMSDAIMKLSASVEVVNELTAKVQEVERLMREHPFAGKSGTSLAPRADGSYGVGSSFLDRSPLIGSMNPIAPPIAIEIHHPAAGEHSTARVVGRVNFADVFEGPPGCVHGGFIAAAFDEVLGITQSLTGNPGMTGQLTVRYSSPTPLNADLVFEGRIDRIEGRKIFTVATLMNGETKCAEAEGLFISMRPEVFERLLRIRRGELSE
;
A
#
# COMPACT_ATOMS: atom_id res chain seq x y z
N MET A 1 46.57 9.75 25.28
CA MET A 1 45.56 10.74 24.83
C MET A 1 44.79 10.05 23.72
N SER A 2 44.07 9.00 24.08
CA SER A 2 42.63 8.95 24.45
C SER A 2 41.82 8.55 23.21
N GLU A 3 41.69 7.23 23.04
CA GLU A 3 40.65 6.58 22.25
C GLU A 3 39.29 6.98 22.85
N GLU A 4 38.50 7.76 22.12
CA GLU A 4 37.08 7.92 22.43
C GLU A 4 36.34 6.70 21.90
N SER A 5 36.00 5.81 22.82
CA SER A 5 35.06 4.72 22.66
C SER A 5 33.72 5.26 22.18
N PHE A 6 33.32 4.89 20.95
CA PHE A 6 31.94 5.00 20.52
C PHE A 6 31.09 4.07 21.39
N GLU A 7 30.37 4.64 22.36
CA GLU A 7 29.31 3.94 23.08
C GLU A 7 28.26 3.49 22.07
N THR A 8 28.19 2.17 21.87
CA THR A 8 27.06 1.53 21.20
C THR A 8 25.87 1.63 22.14
N SER A 9 25.11 2.73 21.99
CA SER A 9 23.77 2.85 22.57
C SER A 9 22.91 1.71 22.04
N THR A 10 22.85 0.64 22.82
CA THR A 10 22.00 -0.52 22.60
C THR A 10 20.56 -0.07 22.84
N PHE A 11 19.91 0.42 21.78
CA PHE A 11 18.45 0.47 21.75
C PHE A 11 17.95 -0.95 21.98
N SER A 12 17.15 -1.18 23.03
CA SER A 12 16.63 -2.51 23.33
C SER A 12 15.84 -3.03 22.13
N SER A 13 15.96 -4.34 21.85
CA SER A 13 15.29 -4.98 20.72
C SER A 13 13.78 -4.71 20.72
N GLU A 14 13.16 -4.56 21.89
CA GLU A 14 11.73 -4.22 22.04
C GLU A 14 11.37 -2.82 21.52
N ALA A 15 12.25 -1.83 21.63
CA ALA A 15 11.99 -0.47 21.15
C ALA A 15 12.05 -0.39 19.62
N VAL A 16 12.94 -1.18 19.01
CA VAL A 16 13.03 -1.36 17.56
C VAL A 16 11.83 -2.17 17.06
N GLU A 17 11.48 -3.27 17.73
CA GLU A 17 10.34 -4.13 17.40
C GLU A 17 8.98 -3.38 17.41
N LYS A 18 8.76 -2.49 18.39
CA LYS A 18 7.58 -1.62 18.44
C LYS A 18 7.57 -0.48 17.41
N MET A 19 8.72 -0.06 16.90
CA MET A 19 8.81 1.07 15.95
C MET A 19 8.29 0.70 14.55
N PHE A 20 8.24 -0.60 14.23
CA PHE A 20 7.86 -1.11 12.91
C PHE A 20 6.54 -1.85 12.84
N GLN A 21 5.96 -2.22 13.98
CA GLN A 21 4.53 -2.58 14.10
C GLN A 21 3.58 -1.46 13.61
N GLY A 22 4.06 -0.37 12.98
CA GLY A 22 3.25 0.74 12.48
C GLY A 22 3.57 1.22 11.06
N PHE A 23 4.39 0.52 10.27
CA PHE A 23 4.57 0.90 8.85
C PHE A 23 3.33 0.53 8.01
N HIS A 24 2.73 -0.62 8.30
CA HIS A 24 1.55 -1.15 7.60
C HIS A 24 0.33 -1.35 8.53
N GLU A 25 0.44 -0.94 9.79
CA GLU A 25 -0.67 -0.89 10.74
C GLU A 25 -0.94 0.55 11.15
N ARG A 26 -2.22 0.92 11.16
CA ARG A 26 -2.66 2.25 11.53
C ARG A 26 -2.87 2.30 13.05
N ALA A 27 -2.05 3.08 13.75
CA ALA A 27 -2.10 3.19 15.21
C ALA A 27 -3.31 4.00 15.75
N LEU A 28 -3.96 4.82 14.92
CA LEU A 28 -5.06 5.72 15.30
C LEU A 28 -6.23 5.63 14.31
N GLY A 29 -7.45 5.83 14.79
CA GLY A 29 -8.64 5.95 13.93
C GLY A 29 -8.56 7.13 12.96
N LYS A 30 -9.41 7.12 11.92
CA LYS A 30 -9.53 8.21 10.94
C LYS A 30 -10.25 9.42 11.52
N SER A 31 -9.74 10.62 11.24
CA SER A 31 -10.43 11.88 11.52
C SER A 31 -11.67 12.03 10.63
N ALA A 32 -12.54 12.99 10.97
CA ALA A 32 -13.71 13.31 10.14
C ALA A 32 -13.30 13.74 8.72
N GLU A 33 -12.22 14.52 8.60
CA GLU A 33 -11.67 14.98 7.33
C GLU A 33 -11.09 13.83 6.51
N GLU A 34 -10.44 12.85 7.14
CA GLU A 34 -9.91 11.67 6.45
C GLU A 34 -11.04 10.77 5.93
N ASN A 35 -12.08 10.56 6.75
CA ASN A 35 -13.26 9.82 6.32
C ASN A 35 -13.99 10.54 5.16
N ALA A 36 -14.07 11.87 5.19
CA ALA A 36 -14.65 12.63 4.07
C ALA A 36 -13.82 12.50 2.78
N ARG A 37 -12.48 12.48 2.89
CA ARG A 37 -11.59 12.24 1.74
C ARG A 37 -11.71 10.82 1.18
N ASP A 38 -11.86 9.83 2.04
CA ASP A 38 -12.12 8.45 1.62
C ASP A 38 -13.43 8.34 0.84
N GLN A 39 -14.48 9.01 1.31
CA GLN A 39 -15.77 9.06 0.61
C GLN A 39 -15.64 9.71 -0.77
N LEU A 40 -14.90 10.82 -0.87
CA LEU A 40 -14.64 11.48 -2.14
C LEU A 40 -13.84 10.59 -3.10
N ALA A 41 -12.81 9.90 -2.61
CA ALA A 41 -12.04 8.95 -3.41
C ALA A 41 -12.88 7.75 -3.85
N ALA A 42 -13.78 7.25 -2.99
CA ALA A 42 -14.74 6.20 -3.34
C ALA A 42 -15.72 6.67 -4.44
N ALA A 43 -16.22 7.90 -4.35
CA ALA A 43 -17.06 8.49 -5.38
C ALA A 43 -16.31 8.59 -6.73
N ALA A 44 -15.03 8.98 -6.71
CA ALA A 44 -14.20 9.04 -7.91
C ALA A 44 -13.95 7.65 -8.54
N ARG A 45 -13.74 6.60 -7.71
CA ARG A 45 -13.64 5.21 -8.18
C ARG A 45 -14.93 4.73 -8.83
N ASN A 46 -16.06 4.95 -8.16
CA ASN A 46 -17.38 4.59 -8.68
C ASN A 46 -17.68 5.33 -9.99
N MET A 47 -17.30 6.60 -10.09
CA MET A 47 -17.43 7.38 -11.32
C MET A 47 -16.57 6.80 -12.45
N SER A 48 -15.33 6.41 -12.15
CA SER A 48 -14.42 5.81 -13.15
C SER A 48 -14.97 4.49 -13.68
N ASP A 49 -15.50 3.64 -12.81
CA ASP A 49 -16.20 2.41 -13.20
C ASP A 49 -17.48 2.67 -14.01
N ALA A 50 -18.28 3.66 -13.60
CA ALA A 50 -19.48 4.06 -14.33
C ALA A 50 -19.17 4.60 -15.75
N ILE A 51 -18.05 5.31 -15.93
CA ILE A 51 -17.59 5.80 -17.24
C ILE A 51 -17.33 4.63 -18.19
N MET A 52 -16.71 3.54 -17.71
CA MET A 52 -16.42 2.35 -18.54
C MET A 52 -17.70 1.67 -19.05
N LYS A 53 -18.79 1.77 -18.29
CA LYS A 53 -20.09 1.12 -18.56
C LYS A 53 -21.10 2.06 -19.24
N LEU A 54 -20.73 3.32 -19.48
CA LEU A 54 -21.66 4.36 -19.91
C LEU A 54 -22.13 4.13 -21.34
N SER A 55 -23.46 4.02 -21.53
CA SER A 55 -24.12 4.07 -22.82
C SER A 55 -25.12 5.22 -22.81
N ALA A 56 -24.77 6.35 -23.43
CA ALA A 56 -25.55 7.57 -23.40
C ALA A 56 -25.37 8.38 -24.69
N SER A 57 -26.26 9.36 -24.92
CA SER A 57 -26.14 10.28 -26.06
C SER A 57 -24.99 11.28 -25.85
N VAL A 58 -24.56 11.92 -26.95
CA VAL A 58 -23.49 12.94 -26.91
C VAL A 58 -23.88 14.10 -25.99
N GLU A 59 -25.16 14.49 -25.97
CA GLU A 59 -25.68 15.55 -25.12
C GLU A 59 -25.49 15.21 -23.64
N VAL A 60 -25.81 13.98 -23.25
CA VAL A 60 -25.62 13.50 -21.87
C VAL A 60 -24.13 13.44 -21.51
N VAL A 61 -23.27 12.95 -22.41
CA VAL A 61 -21.82 12.89 -22.18
C VAL A 61 -21.23 14.30 -21.98
N ASN A 62 -21.68 15.28 -22.77
CA ASN A 62 -21.25 16.67 -22.62
C ASN A 62 -21.71 17.28 -21.30
N GLU A 63 -22.94 17.00 -20.87
CA GLU A 63 -23.44 17.45 -19.57
C GLU A 63 -22.61 16.86 -18.41
N LEU A 64 -22.34 15.55 -18.45
CA LEU A 64 -21.51 14.87 -17.45
C LEU A 64 -20.10 15.46 -17.40
N THR A 65 -19.51 15.71 -18.57
CA THR A 65 -18.18 16.32 -18.67
C THR A 65 -18.13 17.69 -18.00
N ALA A 66 -19.14 18.54 -18.22
CA ALA A 66 -19.21 19.87 -17.60
C ALA A 66 -19.31 19.78 -16.06
N LYS A 67 -20.08 18.83 -15.53
CA LYS A 67 -20.18 18.60 -14.07
C LYS A 67 -18.85 18.13 -13.47
N VAL A 68 -18.13 17.24 -14.15
CA VAL A 68 -16.80 16.78 -13.70
C VAL A 68 -15.81 17.94 -13.67
N GLN A 69 -15.83 18.82 -14.68
CA GLN A 69 -14.98 20.02 -14.72
C GLN A 69 -15.32 21.01 -13.61
N GLU A 70 -16.59 21.14 -13.23
CA GLU A 70 -16.99 21.97 -12.10
C GLU A 70 -16.43 21.46 -10.77
N VAL A 71 -16.49 20.15 -10.53
CA VAL A 71 -15.90 19.50 -9.35
C VAL A 71 -14.38 19.69 -9.34
N GLU A 72 -13.73 19.49 -10.49
CA GLU A 72 -12.28 19.68 -10.63
C GLU A 72 -11.84 21.11 -10.34
N ARG A 73 -12.59 22.10 -10.84
CA ARG A 73 -12.35 23.51 -10.54
C ARG A 73 -12.45 23.80 -9.04
N LEU A 74 -13.48 23.27 -8.37
CA LEU A 74 -13.62 23.41 -6.92
C LEU A 74 -12.42 22.80 -6.17
N MET A 75 -11.90 21.64 -6.61
CA MET A 75 -10.67 21.07 -6.04
C MET A 75 -9.47 21.99 -6.22
N ARG A 76 -9.34 22.66 -7.38
CA ARG A 76 -8.23 23.61 -7.66
C ARG A 76 -8.27 24.87 -6.80
N GLU A 77 -9.46 25.31 -6.37
CA GLU A 77 -9.62 26.43 -5.43
C GLU A 77 -9.12 26.09 -4.03
N HIS A 78 -8.97 24.80 -3.72
CA HIS A 78 -8.43 24.29 -2.46
C HIS A 78 -7.13 23.52 -2.69
N PRO A 79 -6.07 24.16 -3.22
CA PRO A 79 -4.85 23.47 -3.56
C PRO A 79 -4.17 22.93 -2.31
N PHE A 80 -3.39 21.88 -2.53
CA PHE A 80 -2.57 21.31 -1.49
C PHE A 80 -1.54 22.35 -0.97
N ALA A 81 -1.50 22.62 0.34
CA ALA A 81 -0.77 23.75 0.94
C ALA A 81 0.74 23.53 1.25
N GLY A 82 1.36 22.45 0.77
CA GLY A 82 2.76 22.10 1.08
C GLY A 82 3.49 21.35 -0.04
N LYS A 83 4.64 20.74 0.25
CA LYS A 83 5.53 20.12 -0.77
C LYS A 83 5.24 18.63 -1.05
N SER A 84 4.75 18.32 -2.25
CA SER A 84 4.60 16.94 -2.74
C SER A 84 5.89 16.14 -2.60
N GLY A 85 5.79 14.91 -2.12
CA GLY A 85 6.93 13.98 -2.00
C GLY A 85 7.80 14.11 -0.74
N THR A 86 7.52 15.06 0.18
CA THR A 86 8.42 15.35 1.31
C THR A 86 7.95 14.87 2.69
N SER A 87 6.79 14.21 2.79
CA SER A 87 6.24 13.80 4.09
C SER A 87 6.11 12.28 4.21
N LEU A 88 7.09 11.69 4.90
CA LEU A 88 6.96 10.37 5.53
C LEU A 88 6.20 10.47 6.88
N ALA A 89 6.00 11.67 7.45
CA ALA A 89 5.29 11.89 8.73
C ALA A 89 4.10 12.86 8.62
N PRO A 90 3.12 12.79 9.54
CA PRO A 90 2.05 13.77 9.66
C PRO A 90 2.61 15.14 10.09
N ARG A 91 2.23 16.24 9.43
CA ARG A 91 2.63 17.61 9.84
C ARG A 91 1.58 18.20 10.78
N ALA A 92 2.04 18.95 11.79
CA ALA A 92 1.22 19.56 12.85
C ALA A 92 0.20 20.61 12.36
N ASP A 93 0.31 21.09 11.11
CA ASP A 93 -0.50 22.18 10.54
C ASP A 93 -1.69 21.70 9.69
N GLY A 94 -1.96 20.39 9.63
CA GLY A 94 -3.06 19.84 8.85
C GLY A 94 -2.84 19.83 7.33
N SER A 95 -1.73 20.40 6.84
CA SER A 95 -1.27 20.20 5.46
C SER A 95 -0.51 18.87 5.38
N TYR A 96 -0.89 17.99 4.45
CA TYR A 96 -0.55 16.55 4.48
C TYR A 96 -0.92 15.88 5.81
N GLY A 97 -2.01 16.37 6.43
CA GLY A 97 -2.81 15.77 7.49
C GLY A 97 -2.05 15.13 8.65
N VAL A 98 -2.10 15.75 9.82
CA VAL A 98 -2.11 14.99 11.08
C VAL A 98 -3.13 13.85 10.91
N GLY A 99 -2.67 12.59 10.93
CA GLY A 99 -3.54 11.42 10.84
C GLY A 99 -3.39 10.55 9.58
N SER A 100 -2.94 11.08 8.44
CA SER A 100 -2.92 10.29 7.20
C SER A 100 -1.74 9.32 7.11
N SER A 101 -2.03 8.02 7.02
CA SER A 101 -1.01 6.99 6.86
C SER A 101 -0.46 7.00 5.42
N PHE A 102 0.80 6.61 5.24
CA PHE A 102 1.35 6.31 3.91
C PHE A 102 0.46 5.30 3.16
N LEU A 103 -0.12 4.36 3.91
CA LEU A 103 -1.00 3.32 3.42
C LEU A 103 -2.24 3.88 2.74
N ASP A 104 -2.86 4.93 3.29
CA ASP A 104 -4.09 5.51 2.76
C ASP A 104 -3.89 6.13 1.37
N ARG A 105 -2.64 6.35 0.96
CA ARG A 105 -2.24 6.93 -0.33
C ARG A 105 -1.71 5.90 -1.32
N SER A 106 -1.48 4.66 -0.91
CA SER A 106 -0.99 3.60 -1.80
C SER A 106 -1.92 3.46 -3.02
N PRO A 107 -1.38 3.23 -4.22
CA PRO A 107 -2.18 2.97 -5.42
C PRO A 107 -2.84 1.58 -5.41
N LEU A 108 -2.62 0.75 -4.40
CA LEU A 108 -3.21 -0.59 -4.29
C LEU A 108 -4.13 -0.73 -3.07
N ILE A 109 -3.68 -0.30 -1.89
CA ILE A 109 -4.43 -0.44 -0.63
C ILE A 109 -5.10 0.87 -0.17
N GLY A 110 -4.72 2.00 -0.76
CA GLY A 110 -5.04 3.33 -0.21
C GLY A 110 -6.49 3.75 -0.43
N SER A 111 -7.23 3.91 0.65
CA SER A 111 -8.63 4.35 0.62
C SER A 111 -8.82 5.76 0.06
N MET A 112 -7.86 6.66 0.28
CA MET A 112 -7.88 8.03 -0.25
C MET A 112 -7.37 8.12 -1.69
N ASN A 113 -6.83 7.03 -2.25
CA ASN A 113 -6.30 7.03 -3.60
C ASN A 113 -7.42 6.67 -4.61
N PRO A 114 -7.82 7.58 -5.51
CA PRO A 114 -8.93 7.34 -6.42
C PRO A 114 -8.63 6.31 -7.52
N ILE A 115 -7.37 5.87 -7.68
CA ILE A 115 -7.02 4.79 -8.62
C ILE A 115 -6.85 3.43 -7.95
N ALA A 116 -6.88 3.36 -6.62
CA ALA A 116 -6.69 2.10 -5.91
C ALA A 116 -7.94 1.20 -6.00
N PRO A 117 -7.79 -0.13 -6.08
CA PRO A 117 -8.85 -1.12 -5.91
C PRO A 117 -9.22 -1.39 -4.42
N PRO A 118 -8.92 -0.45 -3.52
CA PRO A 118 -8.43 -0.67 -2.14
C PRO A 118 -8.38 -2.12 -1.64
N ILE A 119 -7.21 -2.76 -1.75
CA ILE A 119 -6.97 -4.08 -1.15
C ILE A 119 -7.07 -3.98 0.38
N ALA A 120 -7.99 -4.72 0.98
CA ALA A 120 -8.14 -4.82 2.43
C ALA A 120 -7.11 -5.80 2.99
N ILE A 121 -6.22 -5.31 3.86
CA ILE A 121 -5.11 -6.08 4.42
C ILE A 121 -5.43 -6.55 5.84
N GLU A 122 -5.15 -7.81 6.10
CA GLU A 122 -5.18 -8.43 7.43
C GLU A 122 -3.87 -9.16 7.69
N ILE A 123 -3.33 -9.04 8.91
CA ILE A 123 -2.15 -9.77 9.35
C ILE A 123 -2.59 -10.86 10.31
N HIS A 124 -2.25 -12.09 9.99
CA HIS A 124 -2.58 -13.29 10.76
C HIS A 124 -1.31 -13.79 11.45
N HIS A 125 -1.24 -13.62 12.76
CA HIS A 125 -0.14 -14.12 13.57
C HIS A 125 -0.37 -15.59 13.97
N PRO A 126 0.69 -16.41 14.01
CA PRO A 126 0.61 -17.79 14.52
C PRO A 126 0.15 -17.79 15.99
N ALA A 127 -0.52 -18.87 16.40
CA ALA A 127 -0.87 -19.04 17.81
C ALA A 127 0.41 -19.19 18.67
N ALA A 128 0.34 -18.78 19.93
CA ALA A 128 1.45 -18.94 20.85
C ALA A 128 1.87 -20.43 20.93
N GLY A 129 3.09 -20.74 20.49
CA GLY A 129 3.62 -22.10 20.45
C GLY A 129 3.57 -22.80 19.08
N GLU A 130 2.97 -22.19 18.05
CA GLU A 130 3.11 -22.67 16.66
C GLU A 130 4.42 -22.21 16.04
N HIS A 131 5.04 -23.09 15.25
CA HIS A 131 6.27 -22.81 14.50
C HIS A 131 6.03 -22.21 13.10
N SER A 132 4.80 -21.75 12.79
CA SER A 132 4.50 -21.11 11.51
C SER A 132 4.83 -19.63 11.49
N THR A 133 5.15 -19.09 10.31
CA THR A 133 5.35 -17.65 10.11
C THR A 133 4.01 -16.91 10.02
N ALA A 134 4.00 -15.62 10.38
CA ALA A 134 2.85 -14.76 10.17
C ALA A 134 2.49 -14.66 8.67
N ARG A 135 1.20 -14.47 8.39
CA ARG A 135 0.65 -14.36 7.03
C ARG A 135 0.00 -13.01 6.83
N VAL A 136 0.10 -12.49 5.61
CA VAL A 136 -0.63 -11.30 5.17
C VAL A 136 -1.71 -11.73 4.21
N VAL A 137 -2.96 -11.38 4.49
CA VAL A 137 -4.11 -11.66 3.65
C VAL A 137 -4.61 -10.35 3.07
N GLY A 138 -4.64 -10.25 1.73
CA GLY A 138 -5.20 -9.12 0.99
C GLY A 138 -6.48 -9.52 0.30
N ARG A 139 -7.60 -8.84 0.58
CA ARG A 139 -8.89 -9.07 -0.11
C ARG A 139 -9.21 -7.90 -1.03
N VAL A 140 -9.62 -8.20 -2.25
CA VAL A 140 -9.89 -7.18 -3.27
C VAL A 140 -10.93 -7.64 -4.26
N ASN A 141 -11.66 -6.68 -4.81
CA ASN A 141 -12.53 -6.86 -5.95
C ASN A 141 -12.12 -5.82 -7.02
N PHE A 142 -11.56 -6.29 -8.14
CA PHE A 142 -11.12 -5.42 -9.22
C PHE A 142 -12.30 -5.08 -10.15
N ALA A 143 -12.66 -3.80 -10.20
CA ALA A 143 -13.66 -3.25 -11.12
C ALA A 143 -13.17 -3.19 -12.58
N ASP A 144 -14.06 -2.86 -13.52
CA ASP A 144 -13.80 -2.94 -14.97
C ASP A 144 -12.67 -2.01 -15.44
N VAL A 145 -12.38 -0.93 -14.69
CA VAL A 145 -11.23 -0.05 -14.95
C VAL A 145 -9.88 -0.75 -14.88
N PHE A 146 -9.81 -1.94 -14.28
CA PHE A 146 -8.59 -2.75 -14.17
C PHE A 146 -8.51 -3.87 -15.22
N GLU A 147 -9.41 -3.88 -16.21
CA GLU A 147 -9.45 -4.88 -17.28
C GLU A 147 -8.17 -4.89 -18.12
N GLY A 148 -7.70 -6.09 -18.47
CA GLY A 148 -6.68 -6.30 -19.48
C GLY A 148 -7.25 -7.11 -20.63
N PRO A 149 -7.17 -8.46 -20.58
CA PRO A 149 -7.98 -9.31 -21.45
C PRO A 149 -9.48 -9.18 -21.11
N PRO A 150 -10.38 -9.42 -22.07
CA PRO A 150 -11.82 -9.37 -21.82
C PRO A 150 -12.26 -10.17 -20.59
N GLY A 151 -12.94 -9.51 -19.65
CA GLY A 151 -13.44 -10.08 -18.41
C GLY A 151 -12.37 -10.39 -17.35
N CYS A 152 -11.10 -10.04 -17.59
CA CYS A 152 -9.98 -10.42 -16.74
C CYS A 152 -9.18 -9.21 -16.25
N VAL A 153 -8.71 -9.27 -15.01
CA VAL A 153 -7.78 -8.28 -14.45
C VAL A 153 -6.49 -8.26 -15.27
N HIS A 154 -6.01 -7.07 -15.61
CA HIS A 154 -4.74 -6.91 -16.29
C HIS A 154 -3.59 -7.43 -15.42
N GLY A 155 -2.73 -8.27 -16.00
CA GLY A 155 -1.61 -8.88 -15.27
C GLY A 155 -0.69 -7.86 -14.57
N GLY A 156 -0.50 -6.68 -15.16
CA GLY A 156 0.24 -5.59 -14.54
C GLY A 156 -0.32 -5.13 -13.18
N PHE A 157 -1.65 -5.08 -13.00
CA PHE A 157 -2.25 -4.74 -11.71
C PHE A 157 -2.13 -5.88 -10.71
N ILE A 158 -2.20 -7.13 -11.16
CA ILE A 158 -1.93 -8.31 -10.33
C ILE A 158 -0.48 -8.29 -9.81
N ALA A 159 0.49 -8.00 -10.69
CA ALA A 159 1.89 -7.89 -10.29
C ALA A 159 2.11 -6.74 -9.29
N ALA A 160 1.49 -5.58 -9.50
CA ALA A 160 1.56 -4.46 -8.57
C ALA A 160 0.91 -4.80 -7.20
N ALA A 161 -0.20 -5.53 -7.20
CA ALA A 161 -0.84 -6.02 -5.98
C ALA A 161 0.05 -7.03 -5.24
N PHE A 162 0.73 -7.94 -5.95
CA PHE A 162 1.72 -8.82 -5.34
C PHE A 162 2.88 -8.05 -4.73
N ASP A 163 3.41 -7.02 -5.40
CA ASP A 163 4.48 -6.18 -4.83
C ASP A 163 4.05 -5.53 -3.52
N GLU A 164 2.84 -4.97 -3.46
CA GLU A 164 2.29 -4.34 -2.25
C GLU A 164 2.10 -5.37 -1.12
N VAL A 165 1.43 -6.51 -1.39
CA VAL A 165 1.18 -7.56 -0.38
C VAL A 165 2.50 -8.14 0.15
N LEU A 166 3.47 -8.40 -0.74
CA LEU A 166 4.78 -8.91 -0.35
C LEU A 166 5.62 -7.84 0.36
N GLY A 167 5.46 -6.56 0.00
CA GLY A 167 6.05 -5.41 0.68
C GLY A 167 5.56 -5.26 2.12
N ILE A 168 4.29 -5.53 2.38
CA ILE A 168 3.74 -5.66 3.74
C ILE A 168 4.33 -6.90 4.42
N THR A 169 4.33 -8.05 3.73
CA THR A 169 4.81 -9.34 4.26
C THR A 169 6.25 -9.27 4.76
N GLN A 170 7.17 -8.72 3.97
CA GLN A 170 8.57 -8.59 4.37
C GLN A 170 8.75 -7.63 5.55
N SER A 171 7.87 -6.64 5.70
CA SER A 171 7.97 -5.65 6.78
C SER A 171 7.74 -6.27 8.16
N LEU A 172 7.06 -7.43 8.22
CA LEU A 172 6.86 -8.22 9.44
C LEU A 172 8.18 -8.75 10.04
N THR A 173 9.29 -8.69 9.30
CA THR A 173 10.63 -9.03 9.82
C THR A 173 11.20 -7.97 10.76
N GLY A 174 10.56 -6.80 10.87
CA GLY A 174 11.10 -5.64 11.61
C GLY A 174 12.26 -4.93 10.91
N ASN A 175 12.71 -5.42 9.74
CA ASN A 175 13.82 -4.86 8.98
C ASN A 175 13.40 -4.61 7.52
N PRO A 176 12.58 -3.57 7.26
CA PRO A 176 12.02 -3.35 5.94
C PRO A 176 13.10 -3.15 4.87
N GLY A 177 12.85 -3.75 3.71
CA GLY A 177 13.71 -3.68 2.54
C GLY A 177 13.04 -3.12 1.31
N MET A 178 13.87 -2.81 0.31
CA MET A 178 13.41 -2.43 -1.02
C MET A 178 13.20 -3.68 -1.87
N THR A 179 12.22 -3.67 -2.77
CA THR A 179 12.04 -4.74 -3.76
C THR A 179 13.28 -4.86 -4.63
N GLY A 180 13.93 -6.01 -4.58
CA GLY A 180 15.07 -6.36 -5.45
C GLY A 180 14.64 -7.14 -6.68
N GLN A 181 13.71 -8.09 -6.52
CA GLN A 181 13.13 -8.85 -7.62
C GLN A 181 11.70 -9.27 -7.27
N LEU A 182 10.83 -9.24 -8.28
CA LEU A 182 9.49 -9.82 -8.23
C LEU A 182 9.32 -10.78 -9.41
N THR A 183 8.87 -12.00 -9.15
CA THR A 183 8.56 -13.01 -10.18
C THR A 183 7.12 -13.46 -10.00
N VAL A 184 6.29 -13.29 -11.03
CA VAL A 184 4.87 -13.65 -10.99
C VAL A 184 4.59 -14.73 -12.03
N ARG A 185 3.90 -15.80 -11.62
CA ARG A 185 3.42 -16.88 -12.49
C ARG A 185 1.90 -16.88 -12.53
N TYR A 186 1.35 -16.64 -13.72
CA TYR A 186 -0.10 -16.65 -13.97
C TYR A 186 -0.53 -18.08 -14.32
N SER A 187 -1.42 -18.66 -13.53
CA SER A 187 -1.89 -20.04 -13.65
C SER A 187 -3.27 -20.14 -14.30
N SER A 188 -4.15 -19.17 -14.05
CA SER A 188 -5.50 -19.12 -14.64
C SER A 188 -6.00 -17.68 -14.78
N PRO A 189 -7.02 -17.43 -15.63
CA PRO A 189 -7.64 -16.11 -15.75
C PRO A 189 -8.11 -15.58 -14.39
N THR A 190 -7.81 -14.32 -14.11
CA THR A 190 -8.25 -13.64 -12.89
C THR A 190 -9.48 -12.80 -13.24
N PRO A 191 -10.70 -13.18 -12.84
CA PRO A 191 -11.90 -12.45 -13.25
C PRO A 191 -12.00 -11.07 -12.60
N LEU A 192 -12.59 -10.13 -13.33
CA LEU A 192 -13.08 -8.85 -12.79
C LEU A 192 -14.34 -9.08 -11.96
N ASN A 193 -14.66 -8.10 -11.10
CA ASN A 193 -15.87 -8.08 -10.27
C ASN A 193 -16.06 -9.32 -9.38
N ALA A 194 -14.96 -10.01 -9.04
CA ALA A 194 -14.95 -11.19 -8.20
C ALA A 194 -14.12 -10.96 -6.93
N ASP A 195 -14.46 -11.68 -5.86
CA ASP A 195 -13.72 -11.64 -4.62
C ASP A 195 -12.42 -12.44 -4.77
N LEU A 196 -11.30 -11.72 -4.67
CA LEU A 196 -9.97 -12.25 -4.87
C LEU A 196 -9.17 -12.13 -3.58
N VAL A 197 -8.38 -13.16 -3.30
CA VAL A 197 -7.60 -13.26 -2.06
C VAL A 197 -6.13 -13.45 -2.40
N PHE A 198 -5.33 -12.48 -2.00
CA PHE A 198 -3.88 -12.60 -1.92
C PHE A 198 -3.49 -13.15 -0.55
N GLU A 199 -2.59 -14.12 -0.50
CA GLU A 199 -1.98 -14.58 0.75
C GLU A 199 -0.46 -14.59 0.60
N GLY A 200 0.24 -13.79 1.41
CA GLY A 200 1.69 -13.68 1.46
C GLY A 200 2.28 -14.19 2.77
N ARG A 201 3.48 -14.77 2.70
CA ARG A 201 4.28 -15.17 3.86
C ARG A 201 5.78 -15.00 3.61
N ILE A 202 6.53 -14.89 4.69
CA ILE A 202 8.00 -14.99 4.64
C ILE A 202 8.35 -16.46 4.35
N ASP A 203 9.21 -16.67 3.35
CA ASP A 203 9.75 -17.98 2.99
C ASP A 203 11.04 -18.25 3.76
N ARG A 204 12.02 -17.34 3.64
CA ARG A 204 13.30 -17.43 4.35
C ARG A 204 14.02 -16.08 4.37
N ILE A 205 15.04 -15.99 5.24
CA ILE A 205 15.90 -14.82 5.37
C ILE A 205 17.37 -15.27 5.28
N GLU A 206 18.14 -14.61 4.42
CA GLU A 206 19.57 -14.87 4.22
C GLU A 206 20.35 -13.56 4.33
N GLY A 207 20.85 -13.27 5.53
CA GLY A 207 21.50 -11.99 5.83
C GLY A 207 20.54 -10.82 5.60
N ARG A 208 20.80 -10.01 4.56
CA ARG A 208 19.94 -8.88 4.17
C ARG A 208 18.87 -9.21 3.12
N LYS A 209 18.85 -10.45 2.63
CA LYS A 209 17.86 -10.89 1.63
C LYS A 209 16.66 -11.48 2.35
N ILE A 210 15.48 -10.92 2.12
CA ILE A 210 14.21 -11.42 2.63
C ILE A 210 13.45 -12.00 1.44
N PHE A 211 13.23 -13.31 1.47
CA PHE A 211 12.47 -14.01 0.45
C PHE A 211 11.04 -14.21 0.95
N THR A 212 10.09 -13.87 0.10
CA THR A 212 8.66 -13.93 0.38
C THR A 212 7.94 -14.63 -0.77
N VAL A 213 6.82 -15.27 -0.46
CA VAL A 213 5.98 -15.93 -1.44
C VAL A 213 4.53 -15.56 -1.23
N ALA A 214 3.76 -15.46 -2.31
CA ALA A 214 2.33 -15.22 -2.24
C ALA A 214 1.54 -16.00 -3.30
N THR A 215 0.25 -16.18 -3.02
CA THR A 215 -0.74 -16.73 -3.97
C THR A 215 -1.89 -15.75 -4.16
N LEU A 216 -2.54 -15.82 -5.33
CA LEU A 216 -3.79 -15.14 -5.64
C LEU A 216 -4.84 -16.20 -5.97
N MET A 217 -5.93 -16.21 -5.21
CA MET A 217 -7.00 -17.18 -5.30
C MET A 217 -8.33 -16.51 -5.66
N ASN A 218 -9.12 -17.19 -6.49
CA ASN A 218 -10.54 -16.95 -6.70
C ASN A 218 -11.30 -18.19 -6.22
N GLY A 219 -11.85 -18.14 -5.00
CA GLY A 219 -12.36 -19.33 -4.32
C GLY A 219 -11.28 -20.41 -4.24
N GLU A 220 -11.54 -21.58 -4.83
CA GLU A 220 -10.59 -22.71 -4.87
C GLU A 220 -9.60 -22.63 -6.04
N THR A 221 -9.78 -21.69 -6.97
CA THR A 221 -8.95 -21.59 -8.18
C THR A 221 -7.73 -20.70 -7.93
N LYS A 222 -6.53 -21.25 -8.15
CA LYS A 222 -5.29 -20.45 -8.14
C LYS A 222 -5.16 -19.66 -9.44
N CYS A 223 -5.28 -18.35 -9.35
CA CYS A 223 -5.12 -17.43 -10.46
C CYS A 223 -3.64 -17.15 -10.75
N ALA A 224 -2.86 -16.85 -9.72
CA ALA A 224 -1.45 -16.55 -9.86
C ALA A 224 -0.67 -16.85 -8.56
N GLU A 225 0.64 -16.86 -8.65
CA GLU A 225 1.56 -16.91 -7.51
C GLU A 225 2.77 -15.99 -7.76
N ALA A 226 3.42 -15.56 -6.68
CA ALA A 226 4.58 -14.69 -6.76
C ALA A 226 5.67 -15.08 -5.77
N GLU A 227 6.92 -14.84 -6.19
CA GLU A 227 8.11 -14.84 -5.36
C GLU A 227 8.70 -13.43 -5.33
N GLY A 228 8.93 -12.90 -4.14
CA GLY A 228 9.51 -11.57 -3.91
C GLY A 228 10.83 -11.68 -3.17
N LEU A 229 11.87 -11.03 -3.68
CA LEU A 229 13.14 -10.81 -3.00
C LEU A 229 13.23 -9.34 -2.60
N PHE A 230 13.38 -9.09 -1.30
CA PHE A 230 13.59 -7.76 -0.73
C PHE A 230 14.99 -7.68 -0.12
N ILE A 231 15.59 -6.49 -0.22
CA ILE A 231 16.91 -6.21 0.36
C ILE A 231 16.72 -5.25 1.53
N SER A 232 16.93 -5.74 2.75
CA SER A 232 16.80 -4.92 3.95
C SER A 232 17.78 -3.75 3.92
N MET A 233 17.29 -2.58 4.34
CA MET A 233 18.09 -1.37 4.40
C MET A 233 19.23 -1.53 5.41
N ARG A 234 20.36 -0.89 5.13
CA ARG A 234 21.43 -0.80 6.13
C ARG A 234 20.95 0.10 7.29
N PRO A 235 21.35 -0.19 8.55
CA PRO A 235 20.95 0.60 9.71
C PRO A 235 21.17 2.11 9.53
N GLU A 236 22.29 2.52 8.94
CA GLU A 236 22.64 3.95 8.80
C GLU A 236 21.75 4.67 7.78
N VAL A 237 21.40 3.96 6.69
CA VAL A 237 20.45 4.46 5.68
C VAL A 237 19.07 4.56 6.30
N PHE A 238 18.70 3.56 7.08
CA PHE A 238 17.41 3.48 7.74
C PHE A 238 17.24 4.59 8.80
N GLU A 239 18.24 4.80 9.65
CA GLU A 239 18.27 5.90 10.62
C GLU A 239 18.20 7.27 9.96
N ARG A 240 18.92 7.47 8.84
CA ARG A 240 18.83 8.72 8.08
C ARG A 240 17.41 8.97 7.57
N LEU A 241 16.74 7.97 7.02
CA LEU A 241 15.35 8.08 6.56
C LEU A 241 14.39 8.40 7.70
N LEU A 242 14.60 7.80 8.89
CA LEU A 242 13.81 8.14 10.08
C LEU A 242 14.01 9.59 10.54
N ARG A 243 15.25 10.10 10.49
CA ARG A 243 15.55 11.50 10.84
C ARG A 243 14.94 12.48 9.84
N ILE A 244 15.00 12.19 8.53
CA ILE A 244 14.29 12.97 7.50
C ILE A 244 12.77 12.95 7.77
N ARG A 245 12.21 11.78 8.10
CA ARG A 245 10.79 11.62 8.43
C ARG A 245 10.37 12.47 9.63
N ARG A 246 11.19 12.55 10.68
CA ARG A 246 10.94 13.38 11.87
C ARG A 246 11.22 14.88 11.64
N GLY A 247 11.67 15.27 10.45
CA GLY A 247 12.03 16.65 10.14
C GLY A 247 13.36 17.10 10.79
N GLU A 248 14.16 16.15 11.29
CA GLU A 248 15.43 16.38 11.98
C GLU A 248 16.60 16.61 10.99
N LEU A 249 16.37 16.35 9.70
CA LEU A 249 17.32 16.57 8.60
C LEU A 249 16.56 17.10 7.37
N SER A 250 17.13 18.08 6.67
CA SER A 250 16.77 18.37 5.27
C SER A 250 17.58 17.46 4.33
N GLU A 251 17.03 17.17 3.15
CA GLU A 251 17.67 16.32 2.13
C GLU A 251 19.13 16.65 1.84
#